data_AF-A0A524E7G3-F1
#
_entry.id   AF-A0A524E7G3-F1
#
_cell.length_a   1.000
_cell.length_b   1.000
_cell.length_c   1.000
_cell.angle_alpha   90.00
_cell.angle_beta   90.00
_cell.angle_gamma   90.00
#
_symmetry.space_group_name_H-M   'P 1'
#
loop_
_entity.id
_entity.type
_entity.pdbx_description
1 polymer ?
#
loop_
_entity_poly.entity_id
_entity_poly.type
_entity_poly.pdbx_seq_one_letter_code
_entity_poly.pdbx_strand_id
1 'polypeptide(L)'
;MVESIFINQDLIQTKDLIIIDILKDGKEFLEDKKVNHEFIIDSLSIMYQFLKRNKKQQIPHNLYKFFIAAYYMVSRHPWSFPAHESKKNFCRKFGIEPSSLEYSLTRIREELNFKKILDDKNYPYFIDLDTDIAFKLMKNLIKNEVDHSMMNFLLYHQPVNSQILCEELITKIIFEMKLFPEELFRQFYEIVFELVDCLLSNYHEYVELQRSFFI
;
A
#
# COMPACT_ATOMS: atom_id res chain seq x y z
N MET A 1 6.09 51.35 4.27
CA MET A 1 6.74 50.51 5.29
C MET A 1 6.57 49.07 4.82
N VAL A 2 7.64 48.56 4.23
CA VAL A 2 8.02 47.17 3.88
C VAL A 2 6.93 46.23 3.32
N GLU A 3 7.02 46.08 1.99
CA GLU A 3 6.59 44.94 1.19
C GLU A 3 7.00 43.61 1.85
N SER A 4 6.05 42.69 2.07
CA SER A 4 6.34 41.32 2.51
C SER A 4 5.42 40.28 1.88
N ILE A 5 5.06 40.48 0.61
CA ILE A 5 4.35 39.45 -0.18
C ILE A 5 5.22 38.91 -1.34
N PHE A 6 6.32 39.59 -1.67
CA PHE A 6 7.29 39.10 -2.64
C PHE A 6 8.45 38.45 -1.92
N ILE A 7 8.45 37.11 -1.81
CA ILE A 7 9.59 36.17 -1.72
C ILE A 7 9.01 34.84 -1.20
N ASN A 8 8.45 34.06 -2.14
CA ASN A 8 8.42 32.58 -2.11
C ASN A 8 7.70 31.97 -3.33
N GLN A 9 7.35 32.77 -4.35
CA GLN A 9 6.78 32.26 -5.61
C GLN A 9 7.84 31.79 -6.63
N ASP A 10 9.11 32.16 -6.46
CA ASP A 10 10.17 31.93 -7.47
C ASP A 10 10.96 30.62 -7.35
N LEU A 11 10.46 29.62 -6.60
CA LEU A 11 11.06 28.29 -6.57
C LEU A 11 10.02 27.16 -6.71
N ILE A 12 8.89 27.41 -7.37
CA ILE A 12 8.16 26.28 -7.97
C ILE A 12 9.02 25.80 -9.13
N GLN A 13 9.73 24.68 -8.93
CA GLN A 13 10.53 24.09 -10.01
C GLN A 13 9.61 23.84 -11.20
N THR A 14 10.07 24.11 -12.43
CA THR A 14 9.27 23.90 -13.67
C THR A 14 8.60 22.53 -13.70
N LYS A 15 9.24 21.52 -13.09
CA LYS A 15 8.70 20.18 -12.90
C LYS A 15 7.41 20.13 -12.07
N ASP A 16 7.33 20.88 -10.98
CA ASP A 16 6.15 20.89 -10.11
C ASP A 16 4.94 21.54 -10.81
N LEU A 17 5.16 22.59 -11.62
CA LEU A 17 4.11 23.17 -12.47
C LEU A 17 3.60 22.16 -13.50
N ILE A 18 4.51 21.44 -14.17
CA ILE A 18 4.15 20.38 -15.12
C ILE A 18 3.32 19.28 -14.44
N ILE A 19 3.70 18.87 -13.23
CA ILE A 19 2.94 17.86 -12.46
C ILE A 19 1.55 18.40 -12.13
N ILE A 20 1.42 19.66 -11.69
CA ILE A 20 0.13 20.27 -11.39
C ILE A 20 -0.77 20.27 -12.63
N ASP A 21 -0.26 20.65 -13.79
CA ASP A 21 -1.04 20.68 -15.03
C ASP A 21 -1.44 19.28 -15.47
N ILE A 22 -0.54 18.30 -15.38
CA ILE A 22 -0.86 16.88 -15.61
C ILE A 22 -1.98 16.39 -14.68
N LEU A 23 -1.97 16.77 -13.41
CA LEU A 23 -2.99 16.37 -12.45
C LEU A 23 -4.35 17.02 -12.75
N LYS A 24 -4.37 18.27 -13.25
CA LYS A 24 -5.60 18.91 -13.71
C LYS A 24 -6.18 18.20 -14.92
N ASP A 25 -5.36 17.90 -15.93
CA ASP A 25 -5.78 17.14 -17.11
C ASP A 25 -6.31 15.75 -16.72
N GLY A 26 -5.64 15.08 -15.78
CA GLY A 26 -6.07 13.80 -15.24
C GLY A 26 -7.39 13.87 -14.47
N LYS A 27 -7.61 14.95 -13.72
CA LYS A 27 -8.86 15.21 -13.01
C LYS A 27 -10.03 15.35 -13.99
N GLU A 28 -9.90 16.26 -14.96
CA GLU A 28 -10.92 16.50 -16.00
C GLU A 28 -11.25 15.22 -16.76
N PHE A 29 -10.21 14.46 -17.13
CA PHE A 29 -10.38 13.16 -17.78
C PHE A 29 -11.19 12.15 -16.93
N LEU A 30 -10.96 12.06 -15.62
CA LEU A 30 -11.70 11.14 -14.76
C LEU A 30 -13.13 11.63 -14.49
N GLU A 31 -13.35 12.95 -14.41
CA GLU A 31 -14.68 13.56 -14.31
C GLU A 31 -15.52 13.25 -15.55
N ASP A 32 -14.94 13.38 -16.75
CA ASP A 32 -15.59 13.02 -18.03
C ASP A 32 -16.00 11.54 -18.08
N LYS A 33 -15.26 10.67 -17.39
CA LYS A 33 -15.58 9.24 -17.25
C LYS A 33 -16.56 8.93 -16.11
N LYS A 34 -17.12 9.97 -15.46
CA LYS A 34 -18.10 9.88 -14.37
C LYS A 34 -17.57 9.09 -13.17
N VAL A 35 -16.28 9.21 -12.87
CA VAL A 35 -15.69 8.63 -11.66
C VAL A 35 -16.16 9.44 -10.44
N ASN A 36 -16.41 8.76 -9.32
CA ASN A 36 -16.77 9.42 -8.06
C ASN A 36 -15.64 10.37 -7.60
N HIS A 37 -16.01 11.55 -7.10
CA HIS A 37 -15.06 12.58 -6.69
C HIS A 37 -14.02 12.12 -5.66
N GLU A 38 -14.42 11.33 -4.66
CA GLU A 38 -13.49 10.81 -3.63
C GLU A 38 -12.41 9.93 -4.27
N PHE A 39 -12.83 9.03 -5.16
CA PHE A 39 -11.89 8.21 -5.92
C PHE A 39 -11.00 9.01 -6.87
N ILE A 40 -11.48 10.13 -7.40
CA ILE A 40 -10.65 11.03 -8.22
C ILE A 40 -9.52 11.58 -7.35
N ILE A 41 -9.82 12.14 -6.18
CA ILE A 41 -8.80 12.71 -5.29
C ILE A 41 -7.75 11.67 -4.92
N ASP A 42 -8.15 10.46 -4.53
CA ASP A 42 -7.22 9.39 -4.19
C ASP A 42 -6.37 8.93 -5.39
N SER A 43 -6.99 8.84 -6.58
CA SER A 43 -6.28 8.49 -7.81
C SER A 43 -5.24 9.54 -8.18
N LEU A 44 -5.57 10.82 -8.02
CA LEU A 44 -4.65 11.94 -8.25
C LEU A 44 -3.53 11.94 -7.21
N SER A 45 -3.80 11.57 -5.96
CA SER A 45 -2.76 11.41 -4.93
C SER A 45 -1.75 10.34 -5.31
N ILE A 46 -2.20 9.17 -5.76
CA ILE A 46 -1.32 8.10 -6.28
C ILE A 46 -0.49 8.62 -7.46
N MET A 47 -1.12 9.32 -8.41
CA MET A 47 -0.43 9.86 -9.58
C MET A 47 0.57 10.95 -9.25
N TYR A 48 0.26 11.83 -8.29
CA TYR A 48 1.19 12.84 -7.78
C TYR A 48 2.44 12.16 -7.20
N GLN A 49 2.24 11.16 -6.33
CA GLN A 49 3.35 10.42 -5.74
C GLN A 49 4.17 9.70 -6.81
N PHE A 50 3.51 9.06 -7.77
CA PHE A 50 4.16 8.37 -8.89
C PHE A 50 5.04 9.34 -9.70
N LEU A 51 4.49 10.48 -10.13
CA LEU A 51 5.23 11.47 -10.93
C LEU A 51 6.40 12.10 -10.16
N LYS A 52 6.23 12.30 -8.84
CA LYS A 52 7.27 12.86 -7.97
C LYS A 52 8.41 11.89 -7.72
N ARG A 53 8.09 10.63 -7.42
CA ARG A 53 9.06 9.59 -7.03
C ARG A 53 9.71 8.88 -8.21
N ASN A 54 9.08 8.90 -9.40
CA ASN A 54 9.52 8.18 -10.60
C ASN A 54 11.02 8.35 -10.84
N LYS A 55 11.78 7.29 -10.49
CA LYS A 55 13.25 7.24 -10.55
C LYS A 55 13.80 7.55 -11.93
N LYS A 56 13.05 7.23 -12.99
CA LYS A 56 13.48 7.46 -14.38
C LYS A 56 13.31 8.92 -14.81
N GLN A 57 12.63 9.75 -14.02
CA GLN A 57 12.28 11.15 -14.31
C GLN A 57 11.61 11.36 -15.68
N GLN A 58 11.08 10.29 -16.27
CA GLN A 58 10.42 10.31 -17.56
C GLN A 58 8.91 10.20 -17.36
N ILE A 59 8.21 11.25 -17.78
CA ILE A 59 6.75 11.28 -17.82
C ILE A 59 6.29 10.27 -18.87
N PRO A 60 5.44 9.28 -18.51
CA PRO A 60 4.92 8.33 -19.49
C PRO A 60 4.20 9.04 -20.65
N HIS A 61 4.36 8.52 -21.86
CA HIS A 61 3.79 9.16 -23.06
C HIS A 61 2.26 9.18 -23.06
N ASN A 62 1.59 8.20 -22.46
CA ASN A 62 0.13 8.16 -22.30
C ASN A 62 -0.24 8.08 -20.82
N LEU A 63 -0.44 9.25 -20.21
CA LEU A 63 -0.77 9.40 -18.80
C LEU A 63 -2.19 8.94 -18.45
N TYR A 64 -3.15 9.02 -19.38
CA TYR A 64 -4.53 8.61 -19.13
C TYR A 64 -4.65 7.14 -18.72
N LYS A 65 -3.82 6.26 -19.30
CA LYS A 65 -3.74 4.85 -18.88
C LYS A 65 -3.26 4.70 -17.43
N PHE A 66 -2.37 5.58 -16.96
CA PHE A 66 -1.90 5.61 -15.59
C PHE A 66 -2.96 6.17 -14.63
N PHE A 67 -3.71 7.20 -15.02
CA PHE A 67 -4.86 7.68 -14.23
C PHE A 67 -5.92 6.58 -14.06
N ILE A 68 -6.24 5.84 -15.13
CA ILE A 68 -7.16 4.68 -15.06
C ILE A 68 -6.59 3.59 -14.15
N ALA A 69 -5.28 3.34 -14.20
CA ALA A 69 -4.63 2.35 -13.34
C ALA A 69 -4.64 2.76 -11.87
N ALA A 70 -4.37 4.03 -11.56
CA ALA A 70 -4.48 4.57 -10.21
C ALA A 70 -5.92 4.43 -9.69
N TYR A 71 -6.92 4.79 -10.50
CA TYR A 71 -8.32 4.58 -10.17
C TYR A 71 -8.68 3.10 -9.96
N TYR A 72 -8.14 2.20 -10.77
CA TYR A 72 -8.30 0.77 -10.56
C TYR A 72 -7.72 0.35 -9.21
N MET A 73 -6.55 0.86 -8.80
CA MET A 73 -5.96 0.52 -7.49
C MET A 73 -6.82 1.04 -6.33
N VAL A 74 -7.30 2.28 -6.40
CA VAL A 74 -8.18 2.89 -5.37
C VAL A 74 -9.49 2.12 -5.25
N SER A 75 -10.16 1.83 -6.36
CA SER A 75 -11.39 1.03 -6.37
C SER A 75 -11.18 -0.43 -5.94
N ARG A 76 -9.92 -0.83 -5.73
CA ARG A 76 -9.47 -2.15 -5.28
C ARG A 76 -8.70 -2.09 -3.97
N HIS A 77 -8.94 -1.08 -3.14
CA HIS A 77 -8.50 -1.14 -1.75
C HIS A 77 -9.17 -2.33 -1.02
N PRO A 78 -8.55 -3.01 -0.05
CA PRO A 78 -9.18 -4.10 0.69
C PRO A 78 -10.57 -3.75 1.25
N TRP A 79 -10.76 -2.51 1.73
CA TRP A 79 -12.05 -2.03 2.24
C TRP A 79 -13.17 -1.97 1.19
N SER A 80 -12.83 -2.06 -0.10
CA SER A 80 -13.80 -2.15 -1.18
C SER A 80 -14.30 -3.58 -1.41
N PHE A 81 -13.88 -4.56 -0.61
CA PHE A 81 -14.42 -5.92 -0.67
C PHE A 81 -15.94 -5.93 -0.43
N PRO A 82 -16.74 -6.66 -1.23
CA PRO A 82 -16.34 -7.43 -2.42
C PRO A 82 -16.31 -6.58 -3.70
N ALA A 83 -15.14 -6.41 -4.30
CA ALA A 83 -14.98 -5.72 -5.59
C ALA A 83 -14.82 -6.73 -6.74
N HIS A 84 -15.85 -7.49 -7.07
CA HIS A 84 -15.74 -8.59 -8.06
C HIS A 84 -15.92 -8.20 -9.54
N GLU A 85 -15.62 -6.96 -9.93
CA GLU A 85 -15.61 -6.61 -11.35
C GLU A 85 -14.45 -7.30 -12.07
N SER A 86 -14.65 -7.90 -13.25
CA SER A 86 -13.51 -8.44 -14.00
C SER A 86 -12.64 -7.31 -14.56
N LYS A 87 -11.31 -7.51 -14.60
CA LYS A 87 -10.38 -6.57 -15.24
C LYS A 87 -10.82 -6.21 -16.66
N LYS A 88 -11.33 -7.19 -17.42
CA LYS A 88 -11.84 -6.99 -18.78
C LYS A 88 -13.04 -6.05 -18.82
N ASN A 89 -14.00 -6.20 -17.90
CA ASN A 89 -15.17 -5.33 -17.82
C ASN A 89 -14.79 -3.91 -17.39
N PHE A 90 -13.89 -3.78 -16.42
CA PHE A 90 -13.35 -2.48 -16.02
C PHE A 90 -12.68 -1.77 -17.21
N CYS A 91 -11.75 -2.46 -17.89
CA CYS A 91 -11.06 -1.93 -19.07
C CYS A 91 -12.00 -1.46 -20.19
N ARG A 92 -13.09 -2.19 -20.43
CA ARG A 92 -14.11 -1.82 -21.43
C ARG A 92 -14.78 -0.47 -21.14
N LYS A 93 -15.03 -0.14 -19.86
CA LYS A 93 -15.63 1.15 -19.47
C LYS A 93 -14.75 2.34 -19.87
N PHE A 94 -13.44 2.14 -19.88
CA PHE A 94 -12.46 3.19 -20.18
C PHE A 94 -11.88 3.11 -21.59
N GLY A 95 -12.27 2.10 -22.39
CA GLY A 95 -11.77 1.93 -23.75
C GLY A 95 -10.26 1.61 -23.81
N ILE A 96 -9.74 0.89 -22.81
CA ILE A 96 -8.33 0.49 -22.77
C ILE A 96 -8.16 -1.03 -22.86
N GLU A 97 -7.01 -1.47 -23.37
CA GLU A 97 -6.66 -2.89 -23.38
C GLU A 97 -6.23 -3.39 -21.99
N PRO A 98 -6.60 -4.62 -21.58
CA PRO A 98 -6.16 -5.20 -20.31
C PRO A 98 -4.64 -5.27 -20.13
N SER A 99 -3.89 -5.43 -21.22
CA SER A 99 -2.42 -5.40 -21.22
C SER A 99 -1.87 -4.00 -20.91
N SER A 100 -2.53 -2.96 -21.43
CA SER A 100 -2.19 -1.56 -21.12
C SER A 100 -2.44 -1.24 -19.65
N LEU A 101 -3.56 -1.72 -19.09
CA LEU A 101 -3.85 -1.57 -17.67
C LEU A 101 -2.79 -2.28 -16.81
N GLU A 102 -2.47 -3.55 -17.12
CA GLU A 102 -1.50 -4.33 -16.36
C GLU A 102 -0.10 -3.69 -16.38
N TYR A 103 0.32 -3.15 -17.52
CA TYR A 103 1.56 -2.40 -17.63
C TYR A 103 1.57 -1.20 -16.69
N SER A 104 0.55 -0.34 -16.74
CA SER A 104 0.47 0.86 -15.89
C SER A 104 0.37 0.50 -14.41
N LEU A 105 -0.40 -0.52 -14.05
CA LEU A 105 -0.51 -1.03 -12.68
C LEU A 105 0.84 -1.49 -12.14
N THR A 106 1.56 -2.31 -12.93
CA THR A 106 2.87 -2.83 -12.53
C THR A 106 3.85 -1.70 -12.27
N ARG A 107 3.88 -0.70 -13.17
CA ARG A 107 4.75 0.47 -13.05
C ARG A 107 4.45 1.32 -11.83
N ILE A 108 3.17 1.62 -11.54
CA ILE A 108 2.78 2.37 -10.35
C ILE A 108 3.13 1.57 -9.08
N ARG A 109 2.78 0.28 -9.06
CA ARG A 109 2.98 -0.61 -7.91
C ARG A 109 4.46 -0.72 -7.52
N GLU A 110 5.34 -0.94 -8.49
CA GLU A 110 6.78 -1.06 -8.25
C GLU A 110 7.42 0.25 -7.80
N GLU A 111 6.95 1.39 -8.33
CA GLU A 111 7.49 2.70 -7.98
C GLU A 111 7.03 3.17 -6.59
N LEU A 112 5.80 2.85 -6.21
CA LEU A 112 5.16 3.29 -4.97
C LEU A 112 5.04 2.20 -3.90
N ASN A 113 5.68 1.05 -4.10
CA ASN A 113 5.71 -0.05 -3.13
C ASN A 113 4.31 -0.56 -2.70
N PHE A 114 3.37 -0.66 -3.64
CA PHE A 114 2.07 -1.26 -3.32
C PHE A 114 2.18 -2.79 -3.27
N LYS A 115 1.59 -3.43 -2.26
CA LYS A 115 1.37 -4.88 -2.24
C LYS A 115 0.06 -5.18 -2.97
N LYS A 116 0.09 -6.19 -3.83
CA LYS A 116 -1.09 -6.77 -4.47
C LYS A 116 -1.44 -8.05 -3.70
N ILE A 117 -2.68 -8.16 -3.25
CA ILE A 117 -3.26 -9.39 -2.71
C ILE A 117 -4.39 -9.87 -3.61
N LEU A 118 -4.71 -11.16 -3.54
CA LEU A 118 -5.78 -11.78 -4.32
C LEU A 118 -6.77 -12.41 -3.36
N ASP A 119 -8.07 -12.13 -3.53
CA ASP A 119 -9.10 -12.89 -2.81
C ASP A 119 -9.20 -14.34 -3.34
N ASP A 120 -10.07 -15.13 -2.71
CA ASP A 120 -10.30 -16.53 -3.08
C ASP A 120 -10.83 -16.72 -4.51
N LYS A 121 -11.36 -15.65 -5.13
CA LYS A 121 -11.82 -15.63 -6.53
C LYS A 121 -10.77 -15.04 -7.47
N ASN A 122 -9.56 -14.79 -7.00
CA ASN A 122 -8.44 -14.18 -7.72
C ASN A 122 -8.70 -12.74 -8.19
N TYR A 123 -9.60 -12.00 -7.55
CA TYR A 123 -9.71 -10.56 -7.78
C TYR A 123 -8.61 -9.83 -7.00
N PRO A 124 -7.91 -8.88 -7.65
CA PRO A 124 -6.80 -8.19 -7.00
C PRO A 124 -7.28 -7.05 -6.12
N TYR A 125 -6.59 -6.89 -4.99
CA TYR A 125 -6.65 -5.72 -4.11
C TYR A 125 -5.26 -5.14 -3.91
N PHE A 126 -5.16 -3.83 -3.65
CA PHE A 126 -3.90 -3.11 -3.56
C PHE A 126 -3.81 -2.33 -2.25
N ILE A 127 -2.67 -2.45 -1.58
CA ILE A 127 -2.36 -1.78 -0.32
C ILE A 127 -1.08 -0.98 -0.50
N ASP A 128 -1.12 0.31 -0.17
CA ASP A 128 0.07 1.15 -0.10
C ASP A 128 0.83 0.83 1.19
N LEU A 129 2.00 0.18 1.08
CA LEU A 129 2.77 -0.21 2.27
C LEU A 129 3.42 0.97 3.01
N ASP A 130 3.52 2.12 2.36
CA ASP A 130 4.18 3.31 2.90
C ASP A 130 3.18 4.30 3.51
N THR A 131 1.96 4.39 2.97
CA THR A 131 1.01 5.43 3.36
C THR A 131 -0.27 4.92 4.02
N ASP A 132 -0.69 3.68 3.75
CA ASP A 132 -1.97 3.16 4.25
C ASP A 132 -2.05 3.14 5.78
N ILE A 133 -3.11 3.73 6.32
CA ILE A 133 -3.26 3.94 7.76
C ILE A 133 -3.50 2.61 8.47
N ALA A 134 -4.37 1.76 7.93
CA ALA A 134 -4.68 0.45 8.51
C ALA A 134 -3.43 -0.44 8.53
N PHE A 135 -2.66 -0.43 7.44
CA PHE A 135 -1.41 -1.17 7.33
C PHE A 135 -0.34 -0.65 8.31
N LYS A 136 -0.21 0.67 8.49
CA LYS A 136 0.70 1.25 9.50
C LYS A 136 0.33 0.84 10.92
N LEU A 137 -0.95 0.91 11.26
CA LEU A 137 -1.44 0.49 12.58
C LEU A 137 -1.16 -0.99 12.81
N MET A 138 -1.42 -1.83 11.81
CA MET A 138 -1.08 -3.26 11.84
C MET A 138 0.41 -3.48 12.07
N LYS A 139 1.30 -2.82 11.32
CA LYS A 139 2.76 -2.95 11.50
C LYS A 139 3.23 -2.55 12.89
N ASN A 140 2.69 -1.46 13.42
CA ASN A 140 3.06 -0.98 14.76
C ASN A 140 2.59 -1.95 15.85
N LEU A 141 1.37 -2.49 15.72
CA LEU A 141 0.87 -3.52 16.63
C LEU A 141 1.78 -4.76 16.62
N ILE A 142 2.05 -5.30 15.43
CA ILE A 142 2.91 -6.49 15.27
C ILE A 142 4.28 -6.26 15.92
N LYS A 143 4.90 -5.11 15.64
CA LYS A 143 6.20 -4.76 16.24
C LYS A 143 6.13 -4.76 17.76
N ASN A 144 5.12 -4.13 18.34
CA ASN A 144 4.99 -4.03 19.80
C ASN A 144 4.80 -5.41 20.46
N GLU A 145 3.96 -6.27 19.88
CA GLU A 145 3.73 -7.62 20.41
C GLU A 145 4.99 -8.50 20.25
N VAL A 146 5.69 -8.43 19.12
CA VAL A 146 6.97 -9.11 18.94
C VAL A 146 8.03 -8.62 19.93
N ASP A 147 8.18 -7.30 20.10
CA ASP A 147 9.12 -6.72 21.07
C ASP A 147 8.81 -7.22 22.50
N HIS A 148 7.52 -7.27 22.86
CA HIS A 148 7.08 -7.79 24.16
C HIS A 148 7.37 -9.30 24.34
N SER A 149 7.05 -10.12 23.34
CA SER A 149 7.36 -11.55 23.35
C SER A 149 8.87 -11.82 23.45
N MET A 150 9.69 -11.05 22.75
CA MET A 150 11.15 -11.13 22.84
C MET A 150 11.65 -10.78 24.24
N MET A 151 11.12 -9.73 24.87
CA MET A 151 11.50 -9.39 26.25
C MET A 151 11.10 -10.48 27.25
N ASN A 152 9.92 -11.09 27.09
CA ASN A 152 9.51 -12.21 27.94
C ASN A 152 10.42 -13.42 27.77
N PHE A 153 10.89 -13.70 26.56
CA PHE A 153 11.90 -14.72 26.34
C PHE A 153 13.21 -14.38 27.08
N LEU A 154 13.72 -13.15 26.94
CA LEU A 154 14.98 -12.75 27.57
C LEU A 154 14.94 -12.81 29.10
N LEU A 155 13.80 -12.44 29.70
CA LEU A 155 13.64 -12.39 31.16
C LEU A 155 13.24 -13.75 31.75
N TYR A 156 12.42 -14.53 31.06
CA TYR A 156 11.75 -15.72 31.60
C TYR A 156 12.04 -17.00 30.84
N HIS A 157 12.84 -16.95 29.77
CA HIS A 157 13.19 -18.09 28.90
C HIS A 157 11.97 -18.77 28.27
N GLN A 158 10.87 -18.03 28.10
CA GLN A 158 9.66 -18.54 27.46
C GLN A 158 9.84 -18.53 25.93
N PRO A 159 9.80 -19.69 25.25
CA PRO A 159 10.01 -19.74 23.81
C PRO A 159 8.90 -19.02 23.06
N VAL A 160 9.27 -18.19 22.10
CA VAL A 160 8.33 -17.53 21.19
C VAL A 160 7.97 -18.49 20.05
N ASN A 161 6.68 -18.81 19.91
CA ASN A 161 6.15 -19.53 18.76
C ASN A 161 5.53 -18.53 17.78
N SER A 162 6.15 -18.39 16.60
CA SER A 162 5.71 -17.43 15.59
C SER A 162 4.31 -17.69 15.07
N GLN A 163 3.87 -18.95 14.95
CA GLN A 163 2.54 -19.31 14.47
C GLN A 163 1.46 -18.87 15.45
N ILE A 164 1.64 -19.17 16.75
CA ILE A 164 0.69 -18.78 17.79
C ILE A 164 0.59 -17.25 17.86
N LEU A 165 1.73 -16.55 17.85
CA LEU A 165 1.76 -15.09 17.85
C LEU A 165 1.05 -14.50 16.63
N CYS A 166 1.21 -15.11 15.44
CA CYS A 166 0.53 -14.69 14.23
C CYS A 166 -0.99 -14.89 14.31
N GLU A 167 -1.46 -16.03 14.84
CA GLU A 167 -2.88 -16.33 15.03
C GLU A 167 -3.56 -15.33 15.97
N GLU A 168 -2.90 -14.98 17.08
CA GLU A 168 -3.38 -13.97 18.03
C GLU A 168 -3.43 -12.59 17.37
N LEU A 169 -2.35 -12.19 16.69
CA LEU A 169 -2.25 -10.91 16.01
C LEU A 169 -3.30 -10.75 14.91
N ILE A 170 -3.45 -11.73 14.01
CA ILE A 170 -4.43 -11.62 12.92
C ILE A 170 -5.86 -11.53 13.47
N THR A 171 -6.16 -12.27 14.53
CA THR A 171 -7.48 -12.26 15.17
C THR A 171 -7.78 -10.87 15.72
N LYS A 172 -6.82 -10.26 16.41
CA LYS A 172 -6.91 -8.89 16.91
C LYS A 172 -7.04 -7.86 15.79
N ILE A 173 -6.25 -7.98 14.72
CA ILE A 173 -6.26 -7.06 13.58
C ILE A 173 -7.60 -7.08 12.84
N ILE A 174 -8.13 -8.27 12.57
CA ILE A 174 -9.32 -8.46 11.72
C ILE A 174 -10.62 -8.33 12.53
N PHE A 175 -10.75 -9.00 13.67
CA PHE A 175 -12.03 -9.08 14.38
C PHE A 175 -12.19 -8.00 15.46
N GLU A 176 -11.12 -7.69 16.20
CA GLU A 176 -11.19 -6.68 17.27
C GLU A 176 -11.04 -5.26 16.73
N MET A 177 -9.96 -5.01 15.98
CA MET A 177 -9.64 -3.69 15.44
C MET A 177 -10.32 -3.39 14.10
N LYS A 178 -10.79 -4.42 13.40
CA LYS A 178 -11.47 -4.31 12.10
C LYS A 178 -10.68 -3.47 11.10
N LEU A 179 -9.36 -3.68 11.05
CA LEU A 179 -8.48 -2.92 10.14
C LEU A 179 -8.68 -3.32 8.68
N PHE A 180 -9.12 -4.56 8.43
CA PHE A 180 -9.39 -5.09 7.10
C PHE A 180 -10.59 -6.05 7.14
N PRO A 181 -11.23 -6.34 5.98
CA PRO A 181 -12.35 -7.27 5.92
C PRO A 181 -11.98 -8.71 6.33
N GLU A 182 -12.93 -9.39 6.99
CA GLU A 182 -12.77 -10.76 7.48
C GLU A 182 -12.55 -11.76 6.33
N GLU A 183 -13.12 -11.49 5.16
CA GLU A 183 -12.98 -12.35 3.99
C GLU A 183 -11.56 -12.36 3.41
N LEU A 184 -10.73 -11.39 3.78
CA LEU A 184 -9.31 -11.34 3.41
C LEU A 184 -8.40 -11.89 4.51
N PHE A 185 -8.95 -12.56 5.53
CA PHE A 185 -8.22 -13.09 6.68
C PHE A 185 -6.98 -13.90 6.26
N ARG A 186 -7.13 -14.81 5.29
CA ARG A 186 -6.02 -15.66 4.84
C ARG A 186 -4.88 -14.83 4.22
N GLN A 187 -5.22 -13.87 3.37
CA GLN A 187 -4.25 -13.01 2.69
C GLN A 187 -3.51 -12.14 3.71
N PHE A 188 -4.21 -11.65 4.74
CA PHE A 188 -3.59 -10.89 5.81
C PHE A 188 -2.81 -11.76 6.78
N TYR A 189 -3.21 -13.00 7.03
CA TYR A 189 -2.42 -13.96 7.82
C TYR A 189 -1.03 -14.14 7.20
N GLU A 190 -0.95 -14.33 5.88
CA GLU A 190 0.33 -14.44 5.17
C GLU A 190 1.20 -13.18 5.34
N ILE A 191 0.60 -11.99 5.25
CA ILE A 191 1.30 -10.71 5.45
C ILE A 191 1.78 -10.55 6.91
N VAL A 192 0.93 -10.87 7.89
CA VAL A 192 1.27 -10.80 9.31
C VAL A 192 2.40 -11.77 9.62
N PHE A 193 2.33 -12.99 9.08
CA PHE A 193 3.37 -13.99 9.25
C PHE A 193 4.71 -13.55 8.66
N GLU A 194 4.72 -13.02 7.43
CA GLU A 194 5.93 -12.44 6.82
C GLU A 194 6.56 -11.35 7.72
N LEU A 195 5.74 -10.48 8.32
CA LEU A 195 6.21 -9.40 9.18
C LEU A 195 6.73 -9.90 10.53
N VAL A 196 6.04 -10.85 11.17
CA VAL A 196 6.45 -11.46 12.43
C VAL A 196 7.77 -12.21 12.25
N ASP A 197 7.87 -13.05 11.21
CA ASP A 197 9.06 -13.83 10.91
C ASP A 197 10.27 -12.91 10.63
N CYS A 198 10.04 -11.83 9.87
CA CYS A 198 11.08 -10.82 9.62
C CYS A 198 11.57 -10.17 10.92
N LEU A 199 10.68 -9.81 11.85
CA LEU A 199 11.07 -9.21 13.12
C LEU A 199 11.75 -10.20 14.08
N LEU A 200 11.36 -11.47 14.03
CA LEU A 200 11.94 -12.56 14.84
C LEU A 200 13.24 -13.15 14.25
N SER A 201 13.67 -12.73 13.05
CA SER A 201 14.95 -13.18 12.48
C SER A 201 16.13 -12.96 13.44
N ASN A 202 16.22 -11.78 14.07
CA ASN A 202 17.23 -11.47 15.09
C ASN A 202 17.07 -12.32 16.37
N TYR A 203 15.85 -12.74 16.69
CA TYR A 203 15.56 -13.61 17.83
C TYR A 203 16.12 -15.02 17.60
N HIS A 204 16.04 -15.56 16.38
CA HIS A 204 16.63 -16.86 16.05
C HIS A 204 18.15 -16.88 16.24
N GLU A 205 18.84 -15.82 15.78
CA GLU A 205 20.28 -15.66 16.03
C GLU A 205 20.59 -15.61 17.53
N TYR A 206 19.74 -14.94 18.32
CA TYR A 206 19.92 -14.85 19.77
C TYR A 206 19.67 -16.18 20.51
N VAL A 207 18.69 -16.98 20.06
CA VAL A 207 18.45 -18.34 20.58
C VAL A 207 19.63 -19.25 20.27
N GLU A 208 20.23 -19.16 19.08
CA GLU A 208 21.44 -19.90 18.73
C GLU A 208 22.66 -19.47 19.57
N LEU A 209 22.79 -18.16 19.85
CA LEU A 209 23.80 -17.65 20.76
C LEU A 209 23.58 -18.15 22.20
N GLN A 210 22.36 -18.11 22.73
CA GLN A 210 22.10 -18.64 24.07
C GLN A 210 22.41 -20.14 24.17
N ARG A 211 22.05 -20.93 23.16
CA ARG A 211 22.39 -22.37 23.10
C ARG A 211 23.89 -22.62 23.03
N SER A 212 24.68 -21.71 22.46
CA SER A 212 26.13 -21.86 22.35
C SER A 212 26.91 -21.38 23.58
N PHE A 213 26.35 -20.49 24.40
CA PHE A 213 27.00 -19.97 25.61
C PHE A 213 26.48 -20.54 26.94
N PHE A 214 25.29 -21.14 26.97
CA PHE A 214 24.63 -21.60 28.20
C PHE A 214 24.28 -23.10 28.22
N ILE A 215 24.80 -23.90 27.28
CA ILE A 215 24.80 -25.38 27.31
C ILE A 215 26.24 -25.87 27.45
#